data_AF-A0A3L7ZNK4-F1
#
_entry.id   AF-A0A3L7ZNK4-F1
#
_cell.length_a   1.000
_cell.length_b   1.000
_cell.length_c   1.000
_cell.angle_alpha   90.00
_cell.angle_beta   90.00
_cell.angle_gamma   90.00
#
_symmetry.space_group_name_H-M   'P 1'
#
loop_
_entity.id
_entity.type
_entity.pdbx_description
1 polymer ?
#
loop_
_entity_poly.entity_id
_entity_poly.type
_entity_poly.pdbx_seq_one_letter_code
_entity_poly.pdbx_strand_id
1 'polypeptide(L)'
;MGGYITFICLLFFLYKKQKLVIPIWAWIGCMGLLTISSGFIFHFIPKESLSVDRWEMIQLFWDSVSNGIYPYGVHSPGGNYPGPMPFYFIMAYPFYKVGEVGWLTIGGLWLTLWYFQKRLDRNSLGLLMVLLLSSLAIYWEVFSRSTIYINSLLFGLYLFCLKDLPKRSGLSFYGWAFIGGILFSMRIVFALPLIIWGMYICLRKEIDIVRLFKWGLCFIVAFVLTFLPFYCMDPYTFIRLNPFVTQGDVLLPFSYVVCFLGIAFVLPFFCKKYSDICFYSGLLLFMTISGHVVYGLYDNGIKSFLTNGADISYYLFCFPFLLETIVNKDEE
;
A
#
# COMPACT_ATOMS: atom_id res chain seq x y z
N MET A 1 -13.85 -9.11 -18.06
CA MET A 1 -13.09 -9.87 -17.05
C MET A 1 -12.53 -11.19 -17.62
N GLY A 2 -13.33 -12.05 -18.25
CA GLY A 2 -12.86 -13.33 -18.82
C GLY A 2 -11.69 -13.21 -19.82
N GLY A 3 -11.76 -12.26 -20.77
CA GLY A 3 -10.65 -12.05 -21.72
C GLY A 3 -9.34 -11.60 -21.07
N TYR A 4 -9.40 -10.84 -19.98
CA TYR A 4 -8.21 -10.40 -19.24
C TYR A 4 -7.56 -11.57 -18.48
N ILE A 5 -8.37 -12.41 -17.84
CA ILE A 5 -7.88 -13.62 -17.18
C ILE A 5 -7.21 -14.56 -18.20
N THR A 6 -7.85 -14.78 -19.35
CA THR A 6 -7.27 -15.58 -20.45
C THR A 6 -5.94 -14.99 -20.93
N PHE A 7 -5.85 -13.66 -21.08
CA PHE A 7 -4.63 -12.97 -21.46
C PHE A 7 -3.51 -13.16 -20.42
N ILE A 8 -3.80 -13.02 -19.13
CA ILE A 8 -2.82 -13.25 -18.06
C ILE A 8 -2.38 -14.72 -18.00
N CYS A 9 -3.31 -15.67 -18.15
CA CYS A 9 -2.98 -17.10 -18.21
C CYS A 9 -2.10 -17.43 -19.43
N LEU A 10 -2.40 -16.83 -20.59
CA LEU A 10 -1.59 -16.98 -21.80
C LEU A 10 -0.20 -16.38 -21.61
N LEU A 11 -0.08 -15.20 -21.01
CA LEU A 11 1.20 -14.59 -20.67
C LEU A 11 2.04 -15.47 -19.75
N PHE A 12 1.42 -16.06 -18.72
CA PHE A 12 2.12 -16.95 -17.80
C PHE A 12 2.55 -18.26 -18.48
N PHE A 13 1.73 -18.78 -19.38
CA PHE A 13 2.08 -19.93 -20.22
C PHE A 13 3.24 -19.61 -21.17
N LEU A 14 3.21 -18.44 -21.81
CA LEU A 14 4.29 -17.96 -22.67
C LEU A 14 5.57 -17.73 -21.88
N TYR A 15 5.51 -17.13 -20.69
CA TYR A 15 6.66 -16.99 -19.79
C TYR A 15 7.33 -18.33 -19.47
N LYS A 16 6.54 -19.38 -19.21
CA LYS A 16 7.08 -20.72 -18.95
C LYS A 16 7.71 -21.38 -20.18
N LYS A 17 7.25 -21.06 -21.40
CA LYS A 17 7.74 -21.68 -22.64
C LYS A 17 8.80 -20.85 -23.38
N GLN A 18 8.77 -19.54 -23.26
CA GLN A 18 9.62 -18.58 -23.96
C GLN A 18 10.10 -17.53 -22.97
N LYS A 19 11.42 -17.31 -22.93
CA LYS A 19 12.00 -16.31 -22.04
C LYS A 19 11.68 -14.90 -22.55
N LEU A 20 11.07 -14.08 -21.71
CA LEU A 20 10.77 -12.66 -21.93
C LEU A 20 12.01 -11.80 -21.65
N VAL A 21 13.08 -11.98 -22.43
CA VAL A 21 14.34 -11.24 -22.26
C VAL A 21 14.32 -9.99 -23.14
N ILE A 22 13.77 -8.90 -22.59
CA ILE A 22 13.73 -7.59 -23.24
C ILE A 22 14.80 -6.68 -22.61
N PRO A 23 15.57 -5.91 -23.39
CA PRO A 23 16.60 -5.04 -22.82
C PRO A 23 15.99 -3.91 -21.99
N ILE A 24 16.69 -3.50 -20.93
CA ILE A 24 16.19 -2.54 -19.94
C ILE A 24 15.75 -1.20 -20.56
N TRP A 25 16.43 -0.73 -21.61
CA TRP A 25 16.09 0.52 -22.29
C TRP A 25 14.72 0.49 -22.94
N ALA A 26 14.25 -0.69 -23.38
CA ALA A 26 12.90 -0.83 -23.93
C ALA A 26 11.85 -0.69 -22.82
N TRP A 27 12.10 -1.25 -21.63
CA TRP A 27 11.23 -1.04 -20.46
C TRP A 27 11.21 0.41 -20.00
N ILE A 28 12.36 1.08 -19.99
CA ILE A 28 12.46 2.52 -19.73
C ILE A 28 11.65 3.31 -20.77
N GLY A 29 11.72 2.93 -22.05
CA GLY A 29 10.90 3.51 -23.12
C GLY A 29 9.40 3.34 -22.89
N CYS A 30 8.95 2.13 -22.56
CA CYS A 30 7.54 1.86 -22.22
C CYS A 30 7.07 2.67 -20.99
N MET A 31 7.91 2.76 -19.95
CA MET A 31 7.63 3.58 -18.76
C MET A 31 7.58 5.07 -19.08
N GLY A 32 8.45 5.55 -19.97
CA GLY A 32 8.43 6.92 -20.48
C GLY A 32 7.14 7.21 -21.24
N LEU A 33 6.70 6.31 -22.13
CA LEU A 33 5.43 6.42 -22.83
C LEU A 33 4.23 6.45 -21.88
N LEU A 34 4.21 5.57 -20.86
CA LEU A 34 3.18 5.57 -19.82
C LEU A 34 3.16 6.89 -19.04
N THR A 35 4.33 7.44 -18.72
CA THR A 35 4.45 8.72 -18.00
C THR A 35 3.88 9.87 -18.82
N ILE A 36 4.25 9.94 -20.10
CA ILE A 36 3.78 10.97 -21.03
C ILE A 36 2.26 10.83 -21.25
N SER A 37 1.76 9.62 -21.51
CA SER A 37 0.32 9.39 -21.71
C SER A 37 -0.48 9.75 -20.46
N SER A 38 0.03 9.42 -19.27
CA SER A 38 -0.58 9.81 -18.00
C SER A 38 -0.63 11.33 -17.85
N GLY A 39 0.42 12.05 -18.25
CA GLY A 39 0.42 13.52 -18.27
C GLY A 39 -0.68 14.10 -19.17
N PHE A 40 -0.89 13.53 -20.36
CA PHE A 40 -2.01 13.93 -21.22
C PHE A 40 -3.37 13.63 -20.57
N ILE A 41 -3.54 12.45 -19.99
CA ILE A 41 -4.76 12.08 -19.25
C ILE A 41 -5.03 13.07 -18.11
N PHE A 42 -4.00 13.43 -17.35
CA PHE A 42 -4.12 14.36 -16.23
C PHE A 42 -4.54 15.75 -16.68
N HIS A 43 -4.07 16.18 -17.85
CA HIS A 43 -4.44 17.45 -18.44
C HIS A 43 -5.88 17.47 -18.97
N PHE A 44 -6.32 16.40 -19.64
CA PHE A 44 -7.61 16.36 -20.34
C PHE A 44 -8.79 15.90 -19.51
N ILE A 45 -8.57 15.12 -18.44
CA ILE A 45 -9.63 14.60 -17.58
C ILE A 45 -9.61 15.37 -16.26
N PRO A 46 -10.58 16.27 -16.03
CA PRO A 46 -10.69 16.99 -14.76
C PRO A 46 -10.84 16.00 -13.61
N LYS A 47 -10.06 16.21 -12.55
CA LYS A 47 -10.08 15.37 -11.35
C LYS A 47 -11.42 15.45 -10.61
N GLU A 48 -12.14 16.56 -10.73
CA GLU A 48 -13.47 16.79 -10.18
C GLU A 48 -14.57 16.00 -10.91
N SER A 49 -14.29 15.50 -12.12
CA SER A 49 -15.21 14.65 -12.89
C SER A 49 -15.17 13.18 -12.46
N LEU A 50 -14.22 12.81 -11.61
CA LEU A 50 -14.05 11.45 -11.13
C LEU A 50 -15.02 11.17 -9.98
N SER A 51 -15.67 10.01 -10.02
CA SER A 51 -16.56 9.52 -8.95
C SER A 51 -15.80 9.03 -7.71
N VAL A 52 -14.52 9.36 -7.56
CA VAL A 52 -13.66 8.85 -6.48
C VAL A 52 -13.13 10.04 -5.70
N ASP A 53 -13.28 9.98 -4.38
CA ASP A 53 -13.00 11.09 -3.46
C ASP A 53 -11.50 11.29 -3.13
N ARG A 54 -10.58 10.60 -3.80
CA ARG A 54 -9.15 10.61 -3.40
C ARG A 54 -8.51 11.99 -3.48
N TRP A 55 -8.69 12.67 -4.62
CA TRP A 55 -8.20 14.04 -4.80
C TRP A 55 -8.92 15.00 -3.84
N GLU A 56 -10.25 14.90 -3.76
CA GLU A 56 -11.08 15.75 -2.93
C GLU A 56 -10.66 15.68 -1.45
N MET A 57 -10.42 14.49 -0.91
CA MET A 57 -9.97 14.31 0.48
C MET A 57 -8.61 14.95 0.74
N ILE A 58 -7.67 14.87 -0.22
CA ILE A 58 -6.34 15.50 -0.09
C ILE A 58 -6.46 17.02 -0.14
N GLN A 59 -7.27 17.54 -1.05
CA GLN A 59 -7.53 18.97 -1.16
C GLN A 59 -8.19 19.49 0.11
N LEU A 60 -9.28 18.86 0.56
CA LEU A 60 -10.00 19.22 1.77
C LEU A 60 -9.09 19.25 2.98
N PHE A 61 -8.23 18.24 3.13
CA PHE A 61 -7.27 18.15 4.21
C PHE A 61 -6.30 19.35 4.20
N TRP A 62 -5.64 19.60 3.07
CA TRP A 62 -4.62 20.65 3.00
C TRP A 62 -5.19 22.07 3.00
N ASP A 63 -6.37 22.27 2.43
CA ASP A 63 -7.10 23.54 2.49
C ASP A 63 -7.51 23.82 3.95
N SER A 64 -7.99 22.81 4.68
CA SER A 64 -8.34 22.96 6.10
C SER A 64 -7.12 23.30 6.96
N VAL A 65 -6.01 22.57 6.79
CA VAL A 65 -4.74 22.85 7.50
C VAL A 65 -4.27 24.28 7.21
N SER A 66 -4.32 24.73 5.95
CA SER A 66 -3.89 26.07 5.55
C SER A 66 -4.74 27.18 6.19
N ASN A 67 -6.00 26.88 6.52
CA ASN A 67 -6.94 27.78 7.18
C ASN A 67 -6.94 27.64 8.71
N GLY A 68 -6.06 26.82 9.29
CA GLY A 68 -6.02 26.57 10.74
C GLY A 68 -7.21 25.76 11.26
N ILE A 69 -7.91 25.05 10.38
CA ILE A 69 -9.06 24.21 10.71
C ILE A 69 -8.60 22.76 10.87
N TYR A 70 -9.11 22.08 11.90
CA TYR A 70 -8.83 20.67 12.13
C TYR A 70 -9.29 19.80 10.94
N PRO A 71 -8.37 19.19 10.18
CA PRO A 71 -8.69 18.68 8.85
C PRO A 71 -9.56 17.41 8.86
N TYR A 72 -9.50 16.60 9.91
CA TYR A 72 -10.34 15.41 10.04
C TYR A 72 -11.76 15.71 10.53
N GLY A 73 -12.03 16.95 10.94
CA GLY A 73 -13.37 17.41 11.34
C GLY A 73 -14.18 17.99 10.19
N VAL A 74 -13.60 18.06 8.99
CA VAL A 74 -14.25 18.60 7.79
C VAL A 74 -14.63 17.44 6.87
N HIS A 75 -15.78 17.53 6.22
CA HIS A 75 -16.27 16.51 5.29
C HIS A 75 -16.49 17.07 3.89
N SER A 76 -16.46 16.21 2.88
CA SER A 76 -16.88 16.56 1.52
C SER A 76 -18.36 16.93 1.46
N PRO A 77 -18.85 17.57 0.38
CA PRO A 77 -20.28 17.72 0.13
C PRO A 77 -21.04 16.39 0.13
N GLY A 78 -20.36 15.28 -0.19
CA GLY A 78 -20.89 13.92 -0.10
C GLY A 78 -20.93 13.32 1.31
N GLY A 79 -20.44 14.04 2.33
CA GLY A 79 -20.44 13.61 3.74
C GLY A 79 -19.24 12.75 4.15
N ASN A 80 -18.24 12.56 3.28
CA ASN A 80 -17.07 11.75 3.61
C ASN A 80 -16.03 12.59 4.35
N TYR A 81 -15.48 12.03 5.44
CA TYR A 81 -14.36 12.61 6.17
C TYR A 81 -13.02 12.07 5.64
N PRO A 82 -11.92 12.83 5.75
CA PRO A 82 -10.59 12.33 5.44
C PRO A 82 -10.26 11.04 6.20
N GLY A 83 -10.23 9.92 5.47
CA GLY A 83 -9.97 8.60 6.03
C GLY A 83 -8.48 8.34 6.34
N PRO A 84 -7.53 8.59 5.43
CA PRO A 84 -6.13 8.19 5.60
C PRO A 84 -5.40 8.76 6.82
N MET A 85 -4.33 8.07 7.24
CA MET A 85 -3.49 8.48 8.36
C MET A 85 -2.58 9.67 7.98
N PRO A 86 -2.09 10.50 8.92
CA PRO A 86 -1.45 11.77 8.61
C PRO A 86 -0.29 11.76 7.60
N PHE A 87 0.60 10.77 7.67
CA PHE A 87 1.77 10.74 6.79
C PHE A 87 1.40 10.50 5.32
N TYR A 88 0.23 9.91 5.06
CA TYR A 88 -0.37 9.87 3.72
C TYR A 88 -0.47 11.26 3.08
N PHE A 89 -1.04 12.22 3.80
CA PHE A 89 -1.25 13.57 3.29
C PHE A 89 0.08 14.28 3.09
N ILE A 90 1.02 14.10 4.03
CA ILE A 90 2.39 14.65 3.95
C ILE A 90 3.08 14.17 2.68
N MET A 91 2.96 12.89 2.34
CA MET A 91 3.51 12.34 1.11
C MET A 91 2.86 12.92 -0.15
N ALA A 92 1.55 13.17 -0.10
CA ALA A 92 0.81 13.75 -1.21
C ALA A 92 1.06 15.27 -1.38
N TYR A 93 1.55 15.96 -0.34
CA TYR A 93 1.66 17.43 -0.31
C TYR A 93 2.41 18.07 -1.49
N PRO A 94 3.60 17.57 -1.90
CA PRO A 94 4.31 18.16 -3.05
C PRO A 94 3.47 18.09 -4.32
N PHE A 95 2.74 16.99 -4.51
CA PHE A 95 1.91 16.76 -5.69
C PHE A 95 0.59 17.52 -5.63
N TYR A 96 0.04 17.69 -4.43
CA TYR A 96 -1.07 18.62 -4.19
C TYR A 96 -0.68 20.06 -4.58
N LYS A 97 0.54 20.52 -4.24
CA LYS A 97 1.03 21.85 -4.66
C LYS A 97 1.25 21.99 -6.15
N VAL A 98 1.63 20.92 -6.84
CA VAL A 98 1.67 20.87 -8.31
C VAL A 98 0.26 20.83 -8.91
N GLY A 99 -0.75 20.47 -8.13
CA GLY A 99 -2.15 20.37 -8.55
C GLY A 99 -2.56 19.01 -9.12
N GLU A 100 -1.68 18.00 -9.06
CA GLU A 100 -1.92 16.67 -9.62
C GLU A 100 -1.22 15.56 -8.81
N VAL A 101 -2.01 14.77 -8.06
CA VAL A 101 -1.53 13.69 -7.18
C VAL A 101 -1.24 12.40 -7.96
N GLY A 102 -1.77 12.23 -9.16
CA GLY A 102 -1.54 11.04 -9.99
C GLY A 102 -0.06 10.78 -10.29
N TRP A 103 0.77 11.83 -10.29
CA TRP A 103 2.22 11.73 -10.39
C TRP A 103 2.87 10.90 -9.28
N LEU A 104 2.28 10.84 -8.08
CA LEU A 104 2.79 10.01 -6.99
C LEU A 104 2.77 8.52 -7.37
N THR A 105 1.72 8.06 -8.04
CA THR A 105 1.59 6.67 -8.53
C THR A 105 2.57 6.39 -9.65
N ILE A 106 2.77 7.34 -10.58
CA ILE A 106 3.80 7.23 -11.62
C ILE A 106 5.19 7.11 -11.00
N GLY A 107 5.50 7.90 -9.97
CA GLY A 107 6.72 7.78 -9.18
C GLY A 107 6.90 6.40 -8.55
N GLY A 108 5.82 5.81 -8.03
CA GLY A 108 5.83 4.42 -7.52
C GLY A 108 6.15 3.38 -8.58
N LEU A 109 5.62 3.52 -9.79
CA LEU A 109 5.94 2.61 -10.88
C LEU A 109 7.42 2.71 -11.31
N TRP A 110 7.97 3.92 -11.37
CA TRP A 110 9.40 4.13 -11.60
C TRP A 110 10.27 3.55 -10.47
N LEU A 111 9.86 3.72 -9.22
CA LEU A 111 10.53 3.14 -8.06
C LEU A 111 10.54 1.60 -8.14
N THR A 112 9.46 1.01 -8.64
CA THR A 112 9.34 -0.45 -8.85
C THR A 112 10.37 -0.94 -9.86
N LEU A 113 10.44 -0.31 -11.04
CA LEU A 113 11.46 -0.63 -12.05
C LEU A 113 12.86 -0.45 -11.46
N TRP A 114 13.10 0.67 -10.78
CA TRP A 114 14.41 0.98 -10.20
C TRP A 114 14.88 -0.06 -9.18
N TYR A 115 13.98 -0.51 -8.29
CA TYR A 115 14.28 -1.48 -7.26
C TYR A 115 14.48 -2.89 -7.83
N PHE A 116 13.53 -3.37 -8.64
CA PHE A 116 13.53 -4.76 -9.10
C PHE A 116 14.50 -5.03 -10.26
N GLN A 117 14.85 -4.05 -11.09
CA GLN A 117 15.79 -4.28 -12.21
C GLN A 117 17.17 -4.79 -11.77
N LYS A 118 17.56 -4.52 -10.51
CA LYS A 118 18.85 -4.95 -9.95
C LYS A 118 18.78 -6.29 -9.21
N ARG A 119 17.58 -6.78 -8.93
CA ARG A 119 17.32 -7.96 -8.08
C ARG A 119 16.74 -9.12 -8.87
N LEU A 120 16.07 -8.86 -9.98
CA LEU A 120 15.51 -9.87 -10.85
C LEU A 120 16.43 -10.17 -12.03
N ASP A 121 16.48 -11.43 -12.43
CA ASP A 121 17.01 -11.79 -13.74
C ASP A 121 16.14 -11.17 -14.86
N ARG A 122 16.69 -11.11 -16.07
CA ARG A 122 16.01 -10.41 -17.19
C ARG A 122 14.64 -11.01 -17.54
N ASN A 123 14.46 -12.32 -17.37
CA ASN A 123 13.19 -12.98 -17.68
C ASN A 123 12.12 -12.62 -16.66
N SER A 124 12.44 -12.72 -15.36
CA SER A 124 11.52 -12.37 -14.28
C SER A 124 11.20 -10.88 -14.24
N LEU A 125 12.18 -10.02 -14.54
CA LEU A 125 11.94 -8.59 -14.76
C LEU A 125 11.00 -8.36 -15.94
N GLY A 126 11.20 -9.08 -17.05
CA GLY A 126 10.31 -9.00 -18.20
C GLY A 126 8.86 -9.37 -17.86
N LEU A 127 8.66 -10.47 -17.13
CA LEU A 127 7.32 -10.85 -16.64
C LEU A 127 6.71 -9.78 -15.73
N LEU A 128 7.48 -9.28 -14.75
CA LEU A 128 7.04 -8.21 -13.85
C LEU A 128 6.55 -6.99 -14.65
N MET A 129 7.35 -6.54 -15.62
CA MET A 129 7.02 -5.36 -16.41
C MET A 129 5.79 -5.57 -17.29
N VAL A 130 5.63 -6.76 -17.90
CA VAL A 130 4.42 -7.09 -18.65
C VAL A 130 3.19 -7.11 -17.73
N LEU A 131 3.29 -7.72 -16.54
CA LEU A 131 2.18 -7.75 -15.58
C LEU A 131 1.80 -6.35 -15.10
N LEU A 132 2.78 -5.50 -14.80
CA LEU A 132 2.56 -4.10 -14.39
C LEU A 132 1.90 -3.30 -15.52
N LEU A 133 2.48 -3.32 -16.73
CA LEU A 133 2.02 -2.52 -17.87
C LEU A 133 0.70 -3.04 -18.48
N SER A 134 0.28 -4.24 -18.14
CA SER A 134 -1.04 -4.78 -18.52
C SER A 134 -2.06 -4.74 -17.37
N SER A 135 -1.66 -4.30 -16.18
CA SER A 135 -2.55 -4.34 -15.00
C SER A 135 -3.64 -3.28 -15.07
N LEU A 136 -4.90 -3.73 -15.20
CA LEU A 136 -6.07 -2.85 -15.10
C LEU A 136 -6.14 -2.12 -13.77
N ALA A 137 -5.66 -2.74 -12.68
CA ALA A 137 -5.62 -2.10 -11.37
C ALA A 137 -4.62 -0.93 -11.33
N ILE A 138 -3.46 -1.06 -12.01
CA ILE A 138 -2.49 0.03 -12.12
C ILE A 138 -3.05 1.17 -12.99
N TYR A 139 -3.70 0.86 -14.11
CA TYR A 139 -4.35 1.90 -14.92
C TYR A 139 -5.45 2.61 -14.15
N TRP A 140 -6.30 1.87 -13.42
CA TRP A 140 -7.28 2.46 -12.53
C TRP A 140 -6.62 3.38 -11.48
N GLU A 141 -5.49 2.96 -10.90
CA GLU A 141 -4.75 3.76 -9.93
C GLU A 141 -4.30 5.11 -10.53
N VAL A 142 -3.80 5.11 -11.76
CA VAL A 142 -3.43 6.31 -12.50
C VAL A 142 -4.66 7.17 -12.81
N PHE A 143 -5.71 6.58 -13.39
CA PHE A 143 -6.91 7.32 -13.79
C PHE A 143 -7.66 7.94 -12.61
N SER A 144 -7.75 7.22 -11.49
CA SER A 144 -8.44 7.67 -10.28
C SER A 144 -7.60 8.56 -9.36
N ARG A 145 -6.33 8.82 -9.71
CA ARG A 145 -5.35 9.52 -8.84
C ARG A 145 -5.21 8.86 -7.48
N SER A 146 -5.37 7.53 -7.45
CA SER A 146 -5.20 6.74 -6.24
C SER A 146 -3.71 6.58 -5.93
N THR A 147 -3.44 6.13 -4.72
CA THR A 147 -2.13 6.15 -4.04
C THR A 147 -1.90 4.89 -3.20
N ILE A 148 -2.80 3.91 -3.29
CA ILE A 148 -2.71 2.59 -2.67
C ILE A 148 -1.42 1.90 -3.12
N TYR A 149 -1.10 1.92 -4.41
CA TYR A 149 0.07 1.23 -4.96
C TYR A 149 1.39 1.72 -4.33
N ILE A 150 1.64 3.03 -4.38
CA ILE A 150 2.86 3.64 -3.83
C ILE A 150 2.95 3.44 -2.30
N ASN A 151 1.85 3.59 -1.56
CA ASN A 151 1.84 3.34 -0.12
C ASN A 151 2.24 1.89 0.20
N SER A 152 1.70 0.95 -0.56
CA SER A 152 1.98 -0.48 -0.43
C SER A 152 3.41 -0.81 -0.83
N LEU A 153 3.91 -0.19 -1.89
CA LEU A 153 5.28 -0.37 -2.36
C LEU A 153 6.28 0.13 -1.32
N LEU A 154 6.10 1.35 -0.80
CA LEU A 154 7.00 1.91 0.21
C LEU A 154 7.01 1.08 1.49
N PHE A 155 5.83 0.65 1.96
CA PHE A 155 5.75 -0.22 3.12
C PHE A 155 6.35 -1.61 2.86
N GLY A 156 6.12 -2.18 1.67
CA GLY A 156 6.73 -3.45 1.25
C GLY A 156 8.26 -3.36 1.21
N LEU A 157 8.81 -2.33 0.56
CA LEU A 157 10.26 -2.07 0.51
C LEU A 157 10.87 -1.91 1.90
N TYR A 158 10.17 -1.22 2.80
CA TYR A 158 10.53 -1.13 4.21
C TYR A 158 10.60 -2.52 4.84
N LEU A 159 9.55 -3.33 4.69
CA LEU A 159 9.51 -4.70 5.20
C LEU A 159 10.65 -5.55 4.61
N PHE A 160 10.98 -5.43 3.32
CA PHE A 160 12.07 -6.22 2.71
C PHE A 160 13.42 -5.89 3.33
N CYS A 161 13.63 -4.61 3.66
CA CYS A 161 14.84 -4.13 4.31
C CYS A 161 14.96 -4.55 5.79
N LEU A 162 13.87 -5.00 6.43
CA LEU A 162 13.90 -5.55 7.80
C LEU A 162 14.57 -6.93 7.89
N LYS A 163 14.79 -7.64 6.77
CA LYS A 163 15.58 -8.89 6.73
C LYS A 163 16.96 -8.73 7.35
N ASP A 164 17.57 -7.57 7.16
CA ASP A 164 18.91 -7.26 7.68
C ASP A 164 18.88 -6.55 9.04
N LEU A 165 17.69 -6.32 9.63
CA LEU A 165 17.56 -5.63 10.91
C LEU A 165 18.35 -6.30 12.05
N PRO A 166 18.37 -7.65 12.19
CA PRO A 166 19.14 -8.32 13.25
C PRO A 166 20.65 -7.98 13.22
N LYS A 167 21.19 -7.71 12.02
CA LYS A 167 22.61 -7.40 11.81
C LYS A 167 22.96 -5.94 12.14
N ARG A 168 21.96 -5.06 12.23
CA ARG A 168 22.17 -3.62 12.48
C ARG A 168 22.32 -3.36 13.98
N SER A 169 22.91 -2.23 14.36
CA SER A 169 23.04 -1.79 15.76
C SER A 169 22.91 -0.27 15.90
N GLY A 170 22.74 0.19 17.14
CA GLY A 170 22.71 1.61 17.49
C GLY A 170 21.66 2.43 16.72
N LEU A 171 22.07 3.60 16.23
CA LEU A 171 21.21 4.55 15.51
C LEU A 171 20.58 3.94 14.24
N SER A 172 21.30 3.07 13.53
CA SER A 172 20.77 2.40 12.34
C SER A 172 19.56 1.53 12.70
N PHE A 173 19.65 0.75 13.77
CA PHE A 173 18.58 -0.14 14.21
C PHE A 173 17.30 0.63 14.63
N TYR A 174 17.44 1.66 15.46
CA TYR A 174 16.30 2.48 15.90
C TYR A 174 15.81 3.44 14.81
N GLY A 175 16.68 3.84 13.88
CA GLY A 175 16.29 4.62 12.69
C GLY A 175 15.27 3.88 11.83
N TRP A 176 15.40 2.55 11.69
CA TRP A 176 14.37 1.73 11.02
C TRP A 176 13.07 1.61 11.81
N ALA A 177 13.11 1.69 13.15
CA ALA A 177 11.87 1.79 13.94
C ALA A 177 11.15 3.11 13.64
N PHE A 178 11.91 4.21 13.65
CA PHE A 178 11.38 5.55 13.40
C PHE A 178 10.78 5.68 11.99
N ILE A 179 11.52 5.26 10.96
CA ILE A 179 11.03 5.23 9.57
C ILE A 179 9.78 4.35 9.47
N GLY A 180 9.78 3.19 10.13
CA GLY A 180 8.63 2.28 10.18
C GLY A 180 7.38 2.93 10.76
N GLY A 181 7.51 3.61 11.90
CA GLY A 181 6.38 4.28 12.55
C GLY A 181 5.78 5.40 11.69
N ILE A 182 6.63 6.14 10.97
CA ILE A 182 6.19 7.15 10.01
C ILE A 182 5.46 6.51 8.82
N LEU A 183 6.05 5.49 8.18
CA LEU A 183 5.42 4.79 7.05
C LEU A 183 4.12 4.07 7.46
N PHE A 184 4.04 3.59 8.68
CA PHE A 184 2.83 3.01 9.24
C PHE A 184 1.69 4.03 9.36
N SER A 185 2.02 5.31 9.54
CA SER A 185 1.09 6.45 9.47
C SER A 185 0.64 6.80 8.04
N MET A 186 0.74 5.87 7.09
CA MET A 186 0.00 5.94 5.83
C MET A 186 -1.34 5.21 5.94
N ARG A 187 -1.33 3.94 6.39
CA ARG A 187 -2.50 3.06 6.44
C ARG A 187 -2.34 1.94 7.48
N ILE A 188 -3.40 1.69 8.25
CA ILE A 188 -3.39 0.72 9.35
C ILE A 188 -3.36 -0.74 8.88
N VAL A 189 -3.78 -1.03 7.65
CA VAL A 189 -3.81 -2.41 7.11
C VAL A 189 -2.43 -3.07 7.10
N PHE A 190 -1.35 -2.28 7.07
CA PHE A 190 0.03 -2.75 7.18
C PHE A 190 0.40 -3.27 8.58
N ALA A 191 -0.53 -3.25 9.55
CA ALA A 191 -0.35 -3.90 10.84
C ALA A 191 -0.23 -5.41 10.65
N LEU A 192 -0.96 -5.98 9.69
CA LEU A 192 -0.96 -7.41 9.38
C LEU A 192 0.45 -7.92 9.02
N PRO A 193 1.15 -7.37 8.00
CA PRO A 193 2.53 -7.78 7.70
C PRO A 193 3.51 -7.52 8.86
N LEU A 194 3.34 -6.44 9.64
CA LEU A 194 4.20 -6.17 10.79
C LEU A 194 4.04 -7.19 11.91
N ILE A 195 2.82 -7.62 12.21
CA ILE A 195 2.56 -8.66 13.20
C ILE A 195 3.23 -9.95 12.76
N ILE A 196 3.09 -10.32 11.46
CA ILE A 196 3.71 -11.54 10.94
C ILE A 196 5.24 -11.48 11.12
N TRP A 197 5.86 -10.37 10.70
CA TRP A 197 7.29 -10.17 10.83
C TRP A 197 7.76 -10.15 12.30
N GLY A 198 7.09 -9.38 13.16
CA GLY A 198 7.48 -9.25 14.57
C GLY A 198 7.40 -10.57 15.32
N MET A 199 6.34 -11.34 15.08
CA MET A 199 6.18 -12.69 15.63
C MET A 199 7.22 -13.66 15.08
N TYR A 200 7.56 -13.59 13.79
CA TYR A 200 8.63 -14.41 13.20
C TYR A 200 9.97 -14.17 13.91
N ILE A 201 10.35 -12.90 14.10
CA ILE A 201 11.58 -12.53 14.80
C ILE A 201 11.57 -13.04 16.25
N CYS A 202 10.45 -12.91 16.95
CA CYS A 202 10.29 -13.44 18.31
C CYS A 202 10.45 -14.97 18.36
N LEU A 203 9.80 -15.70 17.46
CA LEU A 203 9.84 -17.17 17.41
C LEU A 203 11.23 -17.70 17.06
N ARG A 204 11.95 -17.01 16.16
CA ARG A 204 13.31 -17.38 15.74
C ARG A 204 14.41 -16.84 16.64
N LYS A 205 14.07 -15.97 17.61
CA LYS A 205 15.02 -15.32 18.52
C LYS A 205 16.17 -14.61 17.80
N GLU A 206 15.89 -14.04 16.62
CA GLU A 206 16.90 -13.30 15.85
C GLU A 206 17.30 -11.99 16.53
N ILE A 207 16.38 -11.42 17.32
CA ILE A 207 16.57 -10.20 18.09
C ILE A 207 16.14 -10.48 19.53
N ASP A 208 16.96 -10.03 20.49
CA ASP A 208 16.61 -10.06 21.91
C ASP A 208 15.28 -9.35 22.20
N ILE A 209 14.45 -9.91 23.09
CA ILE A 209 13.09 -9.42 23.33
C ILE A 209 13.06 -8.01 23.93
N VAL A 210 14.03 -7.66 24.78
CA VAL A 210 14.12 -6.30 25.36
C VAL A 210 14.51 -5.31 24.28
N ARG A 211 15.42 -5.72 23.40
CA ARG A 211 15.83 -4.90 22.26
C ARG A 211 14.69 -4.69 21.26
N LEU A 212 13.91 -5.73 20.97
CA LEU A 212 12.73 -5.65 20.12
C LEU A 212 11.64 -4.78 20.75
N PHE A 213 11.45 -4.87 22.07
CA PHE A 213 10.51 -4.01 22.80
C PHE A 213 10.90 -2.53 22.70
N LYS A 214 12.19 -2.19 22.88
CA LYS A 214 12.70 -0.82 22.68
C LYS A 214 12.51 -0.34 21.24
N TRP A 215 12.72 -1.23 20.26
CA TRP A 215 12.44 -0.95 18.86
C TRP A 215 10.95 -0.62 18.66
N GLY A 216 10.06 -1.45 19.20
CA GLY A 216 8.61 -1.24 19.15
C GLY A 216 8.17 0.07 19.81
N LEU A 217 8.77 0.45 20.94
CA LEU A 217 8.50 1.73 21.58
C LEU A 217 8.92 2.91 20.69
N CYS A 218 10.11 2.85 20.09
CA CYS A 218 10.57 3.88 19.16
C CYS A 218 9.65 4.00 17.93
N PHE A 219 9.19 2.87 17.41
CA PHE A 219 8.21 2.80 16.33
C PHE A 219 6.89 3.49 16.72
N ILE A 220 6.33 3.16 17.90
CA ILE A 220 5.07 3.74 18.38
C ILE A 220 5.22 5.24 18.61
N VAL A 221 6.34 5.69 19.19
CA VAL A 221 6.62 7.12 19.37
C VAL A 221 6.64 7.83 18.02
N ALA A 222 7.35 7.31 17.03
CA ALA A 222 7.39 7.89 15.69
C ALA A 222 6.01 7.95 15.03
N PHE A 223 5.21 6.88 15.17
CA PHE A 223 3.83 6.84 14.69
C PHE A 223 2.96 7.91 15.37
N VAL A 224 2.95 7.99 16.70
CA VAL A 224 2.15 8.96 17.47
C VAL A 224 2.56 10.40 17.16
N LEU A 225 3.86 10.66 16.96
CA LEU A 225 4.36 11.99 16.58
C LEU A 225 3.73 12.51 15.29
N THR A 226 3.32 11.64 14.36
CA THR A 226 2.62 12.08 13.14
C THR A 226 1.21 12.63 13.40
N PHE A 227 0.57 12.27 14.51
CA PHE A 227 -0.75 12.76 14.91
C PHE A 227 -0.69 13.99 15.82
N LEU A 228 0.45 14.21 16.48
CA LEU A 228 0.63 15.27 17.47
C LEU A 228 0.23 16.66 16.96
N PRO A 229 0.58 17.10 15.74
CA PRO A 229 0.14 18.40 15.23
C PRO A 229 -1.39 18.56 15.24
N PHE A 230 -2.12 17.51 14.85
CA PHE A 230 -3.58 17.55 14.72
C PHE A 230 -4.27 17.48 16.09
N TYR A 231 -3.70 16.74 17.03
CA TYR A 231 -4.14 16.78 18.42
C TYR A 231 -3.98 18.19 19.01
N CYS A 232 -2.84 18.85 18.75
CA CYS A 232 -2.60 20.22 19.22
C CYS A 232 -3.51 21.27 18.57
N MET A 233 -3.99 21.03 17.34
CA MET A 233 -4.91 21.95 16.65
C MET A 233 -6.31 21.95 17.29
N ASP A 234 -6.89 20.77 17.52
CA ASP A 234 -8.20 20.62 18.17
C ASP A 234 -8.29 19.29 18.93
N PRO A 235 -7.91 19.27 20.22
CA PRO A 235 -7.95 18.05 21.03
C PRO A 235 -9.35 17.46 21.17
N TYR A 236 -10.38 18.32 21.25
CA TYR A 236 -11.75 17.89 21.52
C TYR A 236 -12.34 17.16 20.31
N THR A 237 -12.15 17.71 19.11
CA THR A 237 -12.59 17.09 17.87
C THR A 237 -11.74 15.86 17.54
N PHE A 238 -10.42 15.92 17.75
CA PHE A 238 -9.52 14.78 17.50
C PHE A 238 -9.92 13.50 18.22
N ILE A 239 -10.35 13.58 19.49
CA ILE A 239 -10.76 12.41 20.25
C ILE A 239 -12.02 11.75 19.65
N ARG A 240 -12.88 12.51 18.98
CA ARG A 240 -14.15 12.03 18.39
C ARG A 240 -14.01 11.62 16.94
N LEU A 241 -13.32 12.45 16.16
CA LEU A 241 -13.17 12.33 14.72
C LEU A 241 -11.69 12.28 14.41
N ASN A 242 -11.22 11.08 14.10
CA ASN A 242 -9.84 10.84 13.69
C ASN A 242 -9.81 9.67 12.69
N PRO A 243 -8.67 9.46 12.01
CA PRO A 243 -8.50 8.37 11.04
C PRO A 243 -8.86 6.97 11.53
N PHE A 244 -8.73 6.68 12.83
CA PHE A 244 -9.05 5.36 13.37
C PHE A 244 -10.56 5.11 13.36
N VAL A 245 -11.34 6.13 13.72
CA VAL A 245 -12.81 6.07 13.71
C VAL A 245 -13.32 6.01 12.27
N THR A 246 -12.85 6.90 11.40
CA THR A 246 -13.32 6.99 10.01
C THR A 246 -12.97 5.74 9.18
N GLN A 247 -11.85 5.06 9.48
CA GLN A 247 -11.50 3.79 8.83
C GLN A 247 -12.17 2.57 9.48
N GLY A 248 -12.40 2.61 10.79
CA GLY A 248 -12.91 1.47 11.57
C GLY A 248 -14.39 1.17 11.33
N ASP A 249 -15.21 2.19 11.10
CA ASP A 249 -16.66 2.03 11.02
C ASP A 249 -17.19 1.69 9.62
N VAL A 250 -16.38 1.87 8.57
CA VAL A 250 -16.87 1.92 7.17
C VAL A 250 -16.55 0.68 6.34
N LEU A 251 -15.49 -0.07 6.65
CA LEU A 251 -14.95 -1.09 5.72
C LEU A 251 -15.32 -2.54 6.08
N LEU A 252 -15.16 -2.96 7.33
CA LEU A 252 -15.38 -4.36 7.73
C LEU A 252 -15.92 -4.43 9.16
N PRO A 253 -16.85 -5.35 9.47
CA PRO A 253 -17.27 -5.57 10.85
C PRO A 253 -16.07 -5.92 11.73
N PHE A 254 -16.09 -5.47 12.98
CA PHE A 254 -15.00 -5.68 13.93
C PHE A 254 -14.60 -7.16 14.09
N SER A 255 -15.56 -8.09 13.98
CA SER A 255 -15.31 -9.54 14.03
C SER A 255 -14.36 -10.02 12.93
N TYR A 256 -14.46 -9.49 11.71
CA TYR A 256 -13.55 -9.81 10.60
C TYR A 256 -12.14 -9.27 10.87
N VAL A 257 -12.04 -8.05 11.42
CA VAL A 257 -10.76 -7.45 11.80
C VAL A 257 -10.04 -8.32 12.84
N VAL A 258 -10.74 -8.75 13.89
CA VAL A 258 -10.19 -9.65 14.92
C VAL A 258 -9.76 -10.99 14.32
N CYS A 259 -10.54 -11.54 13.39
CA CYS A 259 -10.20 -12.79 12.69
C CYS A 259 -8.87 -12.66 11.91
N PHE A 260 -8.73 -11.62 11.07
CA PHE A 260 -7.50 -11.42 10.29
C PHE A 260 -6.29 -11.10 11.17
N LEU A 261 -6.47 -10.36 12.28
CA LEU A 261 -5.41 -10.18 13.28
C LEU A 261 -4.99 -11.51 13.90
N GLY A 262 -5.95 -12.35 14.30
CA GLY A 262 -5.67 -13.69 14.83
C GLY A 262 -4.89 -14.56 13.85
N ILE A 263 -5.28 -14.55 12.57
CA ILE A 263 -4.54 -15.24 11.50
C ILE A 263 -3.11 -14.68 11.39
N ALA A 264 -2.92 -13.36 11.48
CA ALA A 264 -1.60 -12.73 11.42
C ALA A 264 -0.65 -13.21 12.55
N PHE A 265 -1.18 -13.54 13.73
CA PHE A 265 -0.39 -14.13 14.83
C PHE A 265 -0.05 -15.60 14.60
N VAL A 266 -0.86 -16.34 13.82
CA VAL A 266 -0.69 -17.78 13.58
C VAL A 266 0.20 -18.09 12.36
N LEU A 267 0.12 -17.32 11.28
CA LEU A 267 0.93 -17.52 10.07
C LEU A 267 2.46 -17.58 10.30
N PRO A 268 3.06 -16.82 11.24
CA PRO A 268 4.49 -16.87 11.55
C PRO A 268 5.01 -18.24 11.96
N PHE A 269 4.18 -19.10 12.55
CA PHE A 269 4.57 -20.46 12.93
C PHE A 269 4.86 -21.35 11.72
N PHE A 270 4.33 -21.00 10.54
CA PHE A 270 4.58 -21.70 9.29
C PHE A 270 5.76 -21.10 8.50
N CYS A 271 6.26 -19.93 8.89
CA CYS A 271 7.37 -19.26 8.23
C CYS A 271 8.71 -19.93 8.58
N LYS A 272 9.41 -20.47 7.58
CA LYS A 272 10.77 -21.00 7.71
C LYS A 272 11.81 -19.97 7.30
N LYS A 273 11.55 -19.24 6.21
CA LYS A 273 12.46 -18.25 5.62
C LYS A 273 11.82 -16.87 5.60
N TYR A 274 12.63 -15.84 5.35
CA TYR A 274 12.14 -14.47 5.23
C TYR A 274 11.17 -14.28 4.05
N SER A 275 11.37 -15.02 2.96
CA SER A 275 10.46 -15.04 1.81
C SER A 275 9.05 -15.49 2.18
N ASP A 276 8.91 -16.39 3.16
CA ASP A 276 7.61 -16.84 3.66
C ASP A 276 6.84 -15.68 4.32
N ILE A 277 7.54 -14.78 5.02
CA ILE A 277 6.92 -13.58 5.63
C ILE A 277 6.27 -12.73 4.55
N CYS A 278 7.00 -12.46 3.45
CA CYS A 278 6.47 -11.72 2.30
C CYS A 278 5.28 -12.44 1.68
N PHE A 279 5.37 -13.76 1.49
CA PHE A 279 4.29 -14.55 0.91
C PHE A 279 3.03 -14.51 1.76
N TYR A 280 3.13 -14.83 3.05
CA TYR A 280 2.00 -14.86 3.97
C TYR A 280 1.43 -13.48 4.23
N SER A 281 2.26 -12.43 4.22
CA SER A 281 1.80 -11.04 4.25
C SER A 281 0.95 -10.70 3.03
N GLY A 282 1.44 -11.01 1.82
CA GLY A 282 0.70 -10.81 0.58
C GLY A 282 -0.60 -11.60 0.55
N LEU A 283 -0.56 -12.87 0.95
CA LEU A 283 -1.74 -13.73 1.02
C LEU A 283 -2.78 -13.21 2.03
N LEU A 284 -2.35 -12.78 3.22
CA LEU A 284 -3.26 -12.27 4.24
C LEU A 284 -3.91 -10.95 3.82
N LEU A 285 -3.16 -10.04 3.21
CA LEU A 285 -3.71 -8.81 2.64
C LEU A 285 -4.73 -9.12 1.54
N PHE A 286 -4.40 -10.04 0.63
CA PHE A 286 -5.31 -10.50 -0.42
C PHE A 286 -6.61 -11.09 0.16
N MET A 287 -6.50 -11.93 1.20
CA MET A 287 -7.65 -12.51 1.90
C MET A 287 -8.49 -11.45 2.60
N THR A 288 -7.87 -10.43 3.19
CA THR A 288 -8.57 -9.33 3.86
C THR A 288 -9.47 -8.56 2.89
N ILE A 289 -8.93 -8.24 1.71
CA ILE A 289 -9.67 -7.52 0.66
C ILE A 289 -10.75 -8.42 0.05
N SER A 290 -10.43 -9.70 -0.18
CA SER A 290 -11.41 -10.66 -0.66
C SER A 290 -12.56 -10.86 0.33
N GLY A 291 -12.26 -10.89 1.63
CA GLY A 291 -13.25 -10.91 2.70
C GLY A 291 -14.15 -9.69 2.68
N HIS A 292 -13.59 -8.49 2.48
CA HIS A 292 -14.35 -7.25 2.31
C HIS A 292 -15.28 -7.29 1.09
N VAL A 293 -14.77 -7.77 -0.06
CA VAL A 293 -15.58 -7.94 -1.28
C VAL A 293 -16.72 -8.93 -1.08
N VAL A 294 -16.45 -10.10 -0.47
CA VAL A 294 -17.47 -11.12 -0.20
C VAL A 294 -18.51 -10.61 0.79
N TYR A 295 -18.08 -9.92 1.85
CA TYR A 295 -18.98 -9.29 2.81
C TYR A 295 -19.88 -8.24 2.15
N GLY A 296 -19.29 -7.34 1.36
CA GLY A 296 -20.05 -6.31 0.63
C GLY A 296 -21.06 -6.90 -0.36
N LEU A 297 -20.73 -8.02 -1.02
CA LEU A 297 -21.64 -8.77 -1.89
C LEU A 297 -22.79 -9.44 -1.12
N TYR A 298 -22.51 -9.95 0.08
CA TYR A 298 -23.52 -10.57 0.94
C TYR A 298 -24.51 -9.55 1.49
N ASP A 299 -24.00 -8.41 1.99
CA ASP A 299 -24.79 -7.39 2.69
C ASP A 299 -25.58 -6.50 1.72
N ASN A 300 -24.94 -6.01 0.66
CA ASN A 300 -25.55 -5.07 -0.28
C ASN A 300 -26.11 -5.74 -1.56
N GLY A 301 -25.85 -7.04 -1.74
CA GLY A 301 -26.23 -7.79 -2.93
C GLY A 301 -25.41 -7.45 -4.19
N ILE A 302 -25.46 -8.36 -5.16
CA ILE A 302 -24.71 -8.24 -6.42
C ILE A 302 -25.07 -6.97 -7.21
N LYS A 303 -26.34 -6.54 -7.14
CA LYS A 303 -26.81 -5.36 -7.88
C LYS A 303 -26.16 -4.08 -7.37
N SER A 304 -26.08 -3.89 -6.04
CA SER A 304 -25.39 -2.74 -5.44
C SER A 304 -23.90 -2.75 -5.71
N PHE A 305 -23.28 -3.94 -5.74
CA PHE A 305 -21.86 -4.10 -6.06
C PHE A 305 -21.54 -3.71 -7.51
N LEU A 306 -22.42 -4.04 -8.45
CA LEU A 306 -22.28 -3.68 -9.87
C LEU A 306 -22.61 -2.21 -10.13
N THR A 307 -23.52 -1.60 -9.35
CA THR A 307 -23.90 -0.17 -9.53
C THR A 307 -22.98 0.79 -8.79
N ASN A 308 -22.52 0.46 -7.58
CA ASN A 308 -21.64 1.33 -6.80
C ASN A 308 -20.16 1.06 -7.07
N GLY A 309 -19.85 -0.09 -7.71
CA GLY A 309 -18.50 -0.53 -8.03
C GLY A 309 -17.73 -0.98 -6.79
N ALA A 310 -17.10 -2.15 -6.86
CA ALA A 310 -16.07 -2.48 -5.90
C ALA A 310 -14.73 -1.89 -6.33
N ASP A 311 -14.06 -1.25 -5.38
CA ASP A 311 -12.72 -0.71 -5.61
C ASP A 311 -11.70 -1.85 -5.65
N ILE A 312 -11.55 -2.47 -6.83
CA ILE A 312 -10.60 -3.56 -7.11
C ILE A 312 -9.16 -3.09 -6.86
N SER A 313 -8.90 -1.79 -6.84
CA SER A 313 -7.57 -1.22 -6.55
C SER A 313 -7.03 -1.62 -5.18
N TYR A 314 -7.88 -1.98 -4.22
CA TYR A 314 -7.41 -2.45 -2.92
C TYR A 314 -6.54 -3.70 -3.02
N TYR A 315 -6.70 -4.55 -4.04
CA TYR A 315 -5.79 -5.67 -4.31
C TYR A 315 -4.34 -5.25 -4.57
N LEU A 316 -4.07 -3.96 -4.83
CA LEU A 316 -2.71 -3.44 -4.92
C LEU A 316 -1.98 -3.46 -3.57
N PHE A 317 -2.68 -3.60 -2.42
CA PHE A 317 -2.03 -3.76 -1.11
C PHE A 317 -1.13 -4.99 -1.03
N CYS A 318 -1.54 -6.12 -1.61
CA CYS A 318 -0.75 -7.35 -1.56
C CYS A 318 0.36 -7.39 -2.62
N PHE A 319 0.29 -6.55 -3.64
CA PHE A 319 1.07 -6.69 -4.87
C PHE A 319 2.59 -6.68 -4.61
N PRO A 320 3.19 -5.70 -3.88
CA PRO A 320 4.63 -5.68 -3.66
C PRO A 320 5.14 -6.93 -2.91
N PHE A 321 4.39 -7.42 -1.93
CA PHE A 321 4.76 -8.58 -1.12
C PHE A 321 4.76 -9.89 -1.93
N LEU A 322 3.74 -10.06 -2.79
CA LEU A 322 3.67 -11.22 -3.69
C LEU A 322 4.78 -11.18 -4.75
N LEU A 323 5.12 -9.99 -5.25
CA LEU A 323 6.24 -9.82 -6.20
C LEU A 323 7.58 -10.21 -5.58
N GLU A 324 7.86 -9.76 -4.36
CA GLU A 324 9.09 -10.11 -3.64
C GLU A 324 9.20 -11.61 -3.37
N THR A 325 8.07 -12.32 -3.26
CA THR A 325 8.07 -13.78 -3.10
C THR A 325 8.55 -14.48 -4.38
N ILE A 326 8.19 -13.95 -5.55
CA ILE A 326 8.64 -14.49 -6.84
C ILE A 326 10.15 -14.29 -6.98
N VAL A 327 10.65 -13.10 -6.60
CA VAL A 327 12.08 -12.74 -6.65
C VAL A 327 12.94 -13.69 -5.82
N ASN A 328 12.57 -13.93 -4.55
CA ASN A 328 13.41 -14.68 -3.62
C ASN A 328 13.33 -16.21 -3.79
N LYS A 329 12.44 -16.73 -4.65
CA LYS A 329 12.39 -18.16 -4.96
C LYS A 329 13.55 -18.63 -5.84
N ASP A 330 14.20 -17.71 -6.55
CA ASP A 330 15.32 -18.00 -7.45
C ASP A 330 16.70 -17.88 -6.75
N GLU A 331 16.74 -17.50 -5.47
CA GLU A 331 17.97 -17.49 -4.63
C GLU A 331 18.20 -18.84 -3.88
N GLU A 332 17.38 -19.85 -4.16
CA GLU A 332 17.51 -21.24 -3.68
C GLU A 332 17.96 -22.19 -4.80
#